data_AF-A0A1I1DRR3-F1
#
_entry.id   AF-A0A1I1DRR3-F1
#
_cell.length_a   1.000
_cell.length_b   1.000
_cell.length_c   1.000
_cell.angle_alpha   90.00
_cell.angle_beta   90.00
_cell.angle_gamma   90.00
#
_symmetry.space_group_name_H-M   'P 1'
#
loop_
_entity.id
_entity.type
_entity.pdbx_description
1 polymer ?
#
loop_
_entity_poly.entity_id
_entity_poly.type
_entity_poly.pdbx_seq_one_letter_code
_entity_poly.pdbx_strand_id
1 'polypeptide(L)'
;MIFPNRTKHTMSAPQFVSSNDVRTRFSQAMSQMYRQEVPQYGTLLQLVSEVNARTLAAQPGLAGQLSEAGEIERLDVERHGAIRLGTAAELVTMRRLFAVMGMEAVGYYDLSVAGVPVHSTAFRPVADAALAHNPFRVFTSLLRLELITDEALRRQAAAILARRQIFTERALALIERFESAGGLDSQEADEFVAEALQTFRWHAEATVDGDTYDKLQGAHRLVADVVCFKGPHINHLTPRTLDIDAAQAAMPDCGIAAKDLIEGPPRRRCAILLRQTSFKALEEKVLFQGGDGQRAGTHTARFGEIEQRGIALTRAGRQRYDQLLADVRDTAIANESAAAYVQRLAQAFESIPDDYDTLRRQGLGFFRYALTPQGQASAGLEGDEAALSSDSTADSASLEALIAEGLVSAHPIVYEDFLPVSAAGIFQSNLGGTERRHYAASEDQAAFEAALGAPVHDEITLYEEAQARSIAQVRAALCAQVCA
;
A
#
# COMPACT_ATOMS: atom_id res chain seq x y z
N MET A 1 41.82 20.67 -54.36
CA MET A 1 41.77 20.70 -52.89
C MET A 1 40.46 20.05 -52.47
N ILE A 2 40.53 18.91 -51.80
CA ILE A 2 39.38 18.10 -51.37
C ILE A 2 38.98 18.59 -49.98
N PHE A 3 37.74 19.04 -49.82
CA PHE A 3 37.16 19.33 -48.50
C PHE A 3 36.68 18.02 -47.85
N PRO A 4 37.02 17.73 -46.59
CA PRO A 4 36.50 16.55 -45.92
C PRO A 4 35.09 16.83 -45.40
N ASN A 5 34.24 15.83 -45.63
CA ASN A 5 32.83 15.77 -45.26
C ASN A 5 32.69 15.72 -43.73
N ARG A 6 31.99 16.67 -43.12
CA ARG A 6 31.60 16.60 -41.71
C ARG A 6 30.50 15.55 -41.56
N THR A 7 30.83 14.40 -41.02
CA THR A 7 29.87 13.43 -40.50
C THR A 7 29.02 14.10 -39.42
N LYS A 8 27.73 14.27 -39.70
CA LYS A 8 26.72 14.61 -38.68
C LYS A 8 26.62 13.42 -37.73
N HIS A 9 27.10 13.58 -36.50
CA HIS A 9 26.70 12.70 -35.40
C HIS A 9 25.19 12.93 -35.16
N THR A 10 24.37 12.00 -35.62
CA THR A 10 23.00 11.85 -35.12
C THR A 10 23.12 11.36 -33.67
N MET A 11 22.94 12.26 -32.69
CA MET A 11 22.69 11.84 -31.32
C MET A 11 21.38 11.04 -31.32
N SER A 12 21.44 9.75 -30.95
CA SER A 12 20.23 8.98 -30.67
C SER A 12 19.51 9.66 -29.52
N ALA A 13 18.18 9.74 -29.57
CA ALA A 13 17.40 10.19 -28.43
C ALA A 13 17.79 9.37 -27.19
N PRO A 14 17.93 10.00 -26.00
CA PRO A 14 18.25 9.28 -24.78
C PRO A 14 17.17 8.22 -24.52
N GLN A 15 17.61 6.98 -24.30
CA GLN A 15 16.72 5.87 -23.97
C GLN A 15 16.40 5.94 -22.48
N PHE A 16 15.24 6.51 -22.15
CA PHE A 16 14.76 6.54 -20.77
C PHE A 16 14.34 5.15 -20.28
N VAL A 17 14.55 4.89 -19.00
CA VAL A 17 14.00 3.69 -18.34
C VAL A 17 12.54 3.90 -17.98
N SER A 18 11.78 2.81 -17.82
CA SER A 18 10.39 2.94 -17.39
C SER A 18 10.31 3.31 -15.90
N SER A 19 9.27 4.04 -15.50
CA SER A 19 9.00 4.30 -14.07
C SER A 19 8.81 3.01 -13.26
N ASN A 20 8.38 1.91 -13.91
CA ASN A 20 8.32 0.59 -13.31
C ASN A 20 9.71 0.07 -12.91
N ASP A 21 10.71 0.27 -13.78
CA ASP A 21 12.10 -0.11 -13.48
C ASP A 21 12.66 0.72 -12.32
N VAL A 22 12.40 2.03 -12.30
CA VAL A 22 12.83 2.91 -11.19
C VAL A 22 12.20 2.45 -9.86
N ARG A 23 10.89 2.15 -9.87
CA ARG A 23 10.17 1.64 -8.69
C ARG A 23 10.74 0.30 -8.21
N THR A 24 11.07 -0.61 -9.13
CA THR A 24 11.70 -1.89 -8.79
C THR A 24 13.06 -1.69 -8.12
N ARG A 25 13.93 -0.84 -8.68
CA ARG A 25 15.23 -0.49 -8.09
C ARG A 25 15.06 0.11 -6.70
N PHE A 26 14.12 1.04 -6.54
CA PHE A 26 13.83 1.69 -5.26
C PHE A 26 13.31 0.72 -4.20
N SER A 27 12.32 -0.11 -4.52
CA SER A 27 11.76 -1.11 -3.59
C SER A 27 12.81 -2.11 -3.12
N GLN A 28 13.69 -2.55 -4.02
CA GLN A 28 14.82 -3.43 -3.68
C GLN A 28 15.83 -2.74 -2.78
N ALA A 29 16.25 -1.52 -3.14
CA ALA A 29 17.20 -0.73 -2.35
C ALA A 29 16.66 -0.40 -0.95
N MET A 30 15.38 -0.06 -0.84
CA MET A 30 14.70 0.18 0.44
C MET A 30 14.63 -1.10 1.28
N SER A 31 14.28 -2.25 0.68
CA SER A 31 14.26 -3.53 1.39
C SER A 31 15.65 -3.93 1.91
N GLN A 32 16.70 -3.71 1.11
CA GLN A 32 18.08 -3.97 1.53
C GLN A 32 18.51 -3.05 2.67
N MET A 33 18.24 -1.74 2.56
CA MET A 33 18.51 -0.77 3.63
C MET A 33 17.77 -1.16 4.92
N TYR A 34 16.46 -1.42 4.83
CA TYR A 34 15.66 -1.75 6.00
C TYR A 34 16.09 -3.07 6.65
N ARG A 35 16.53 -4.07 5.86
CA ARG A 35 17.11 -5.31 6.38
C ARG A 35 18.41 -5.08 7.15
N GLN A 36 19.26 -4.16 6.70
CA GLN A 36 20.51 -3.83 7.38
C GLN A 36 20.24 -3.10 8.71
N GLU A 37 19.26 -2.22 8.72
CA GLU A 37 18.88 -1.46 9.92
C GLU A 37 18.03 -2.29 10.90
N VAL A 38 17.21 -3.24 10.43
CA VAL A 38 16.32 -4.10 11.24
C VAL A 38 16.54 -5.58 10.90
N PRO A 39 17.45 -6.28 11.60
CA PRO A 39 17.77 -7.68 11.28
C PRO A 39 16.56 -8.63 11.30
N GLN A 40 15.59 -8.42 12.20
CA GLN A 40 14.36 -9.24 12.26
C GLN A 40 13.50 -9.15 11.00
N TYR A 41 13.61 -8.07 10.22
CA TYR A 41 12.95 -7.99 8.92
C TYR A 41 13.53 -9.02 7.94
N GLY A 42 14.84 -9.29 8.00
CA GLY A 42 15.46 -10.37 7.25
C GLY A 42 14.90 -11.74 7.61
N THR A 43 14.75 -12.00 8.92
CA THR A 43 14.10 -13.22 9.43
C THR A 43 12.66 -13.34 8.96
N LEU A 44 11.89 -12.24 9.00
CA LEU A 44 10.50 -12.20 8.53
C LEU A 44 10.40 -12.55 7.04
N LEU A 45 11.28 -12.02 6.19
CA LEU A 45 11.29 -12.33 4.76
C LEU A 45 11.54 -13.81 4.49
N GLN A 46 12.45 -14.44 5.23
CA GLN A 46 12.69 -15.87 5.12
C GLN A 46 11.44 -16.67 5.52
N LEU A 47 10.84 -16.33 6.67
CA LEU A 47 9.61 -16.97 7.15
C LEU A 47 8.48 -16.88 6.12
N VAL A 48 8.28 -15.70 5.54
CA VAL A 48 7.24 -15.47 4.51
C VAL A 48 7.51 -16.33 3.27
N SER A 49 8.75 -16.41 2.81
CA SER A 49 9.11 -17.26 1.66
C SER A 49 8.79 -18.74 1.94
N GLU A 50 9.15 -19.24 3.12
CA GLU A 50 8.87 -20.63 3.53
C GLU A 50 7.37 -20.92 3.69
N VAL A 51 6.60 -19.98 4.24
CA VAL A 51 5.13 -20.09 4.35
C VAL A 51 4.51 -20.09 2.97
N ASN A 52 4.87 -19.15 2.09
CA ASN A 52 4.33 -19.06 0.73
C ASN A 52 4.61 -20.33 -0.07
N ALA A 53 5.85 -20.83 -0.03
CA ALA A 53 6.22 -22.07 -0.70
C ALA A 53 5.40 -23.28 -0.20
N ARG A 54 5.21 -23.40 1.11
CA ARG A 54 4.36 -24.47 1.70
C ARG A 54 2.90 -24.33 1.31
N THR A 55 2.35 -23.12 1.31
CA THR A 55 0.96 -22.87 0.91
C THR A 55 0.73 -23.24 -0.56
N LEU A 56 1.63 -22.83 -1.46
CA LEU A 56 1.56 -23.17 -2.89
C LEU A 56 1.69 -24.69 -3.11
N ALA A 57 2.58 -25.36 -2.40
CA ALA A 57 2.73 -26.81 -2.48
C ALA A 57 1.49 -27.57 -1.98
N ALA A 58 0.84 -27.06 -0.93
CA ALA A 58 -0.38 -27.64 -0.37
C ALA A 58 -1.65 -27.32 -1.19
N GLN A 59 -1.62 -26.27 -2.02
CA GLN A 59 -2.77 -25.80 -2.80
C GLN A 59 -2.40 -25.59 -4.28
N PRO A 60 -2.24 -26.66 -5.08
CA PRO A 60 -1.86 -26.52 -6.49
C PRO A 60 -2.83 -25.67 -7.33
N GLY A 61 -4.12 -25.67 -6.97
CA GLY A 61 -5.13 -24.82 -7.61
C GLY A 61 -4.86 -23.32 -7.41
N LEU A 62 -4.34 -22.92 -6.23
CA LEU A 62 -3.97 -21.53 -5.96
C LEU A 62 -2.76 -21.09 -6.79
N ALA A 63 -1.76 -21.97 -6.95
CA ALA A 63 -0.59 -21.67 -7.78
C ALA A 63 -0.97 -21.42 -9.24
N GLY A 64 -1.87 -22.25 -9.80
CA GLY A 64 -2.42 -22.06 -11.14
C GLY A 64 -3.16 -20.71 -11.26
N GLN A 65 -4.04 -20.41 -10.32
CA GLN A 65 -4.80 -19.15 -10.29
C GLN A 65 -3.89 -17.91 -10.24
N LEU A 66 -2.86 -17.91 -9.39
CA LEU A 66 -1.91 -16.81 -9.29
C LEU A 66 -1.06 -16.66 -10.55
N SER A 67 -0.71 -17.77 -11.21
CA SER A 67 0.02 -17.74 -12.48
C SER A 67 -0.83 -17.15 -13.60
N GLU A 68 -2.08 -17.59 -13.73
CA GLU A 68 -3.03 -17.09 -14.73
C GLU A 68 -3.37 -15.61 -14.51
N ALA A 69 -3.43 -15.17 -13.25
CA ALA A 69 -3.65 -13.77 -12.89
C ALA A 69 -2.39 -12.88 -13.01
N GLY A 70 -1.22 -13.44 -13.35
CA GLY A 70 0.05 -12.70 -13.40
C GLY A 70 0.55 -12.23 -12.02
N GLU A 71 0.11 -12.88 -10.95
CA GLU A 71 0.43 -12.52 -9.57
C GLU A 71 1.63 -13.27 -8.98
N ILE A 72 1.96 -14.43 -9.54
CA ILE A 72 3.01 -15.29 -8.97
C ILE A 72 4.39 -14.63 -9.00
N GLU A 73 4.69 -13.87 -10.07
CA GLU A 73 5.97 -13.17 -10.24
C GLU A 73 6.13 -11.99 -9.28
N ARG A 74 5.02 -11.31 -8.92
CA ARG A 74 5.06 -10.17 -8.00
C ARG A 74 5.11 -10.58 -6.53
N LEU A 75 4.70 -11.79 -6.16
CA LEU A 75 4.58 -12.21 -4.75
C LEU A 75 5.88 -12.03 -3.94
N ASP A 76 7.04 -12.36 -4.53
CA ASP A 76 8.34 -12.29 -3.83
C ASP A 76 8.88 -10.85 -3.68
N VAL A 77 8.44 -9.96 -4.56
CA VAL A 77 8.85 -8.54 -4.55
C VAL A 77 7.83 -7.63 -3.89
N GLU A 78 6.61 -8.12 -3.66
CA GLU A 78 5.49 -7.36 -3.15
C GLU A 78 5.72 -6.91 -1.70
N ARG A 79 5.74 -5.59 -1.53
CA ARG A 79 6.00 -4.91 -0.27
C ARG A 79 5.21 -3.61 -0.18
N HIS A 80 4.92 -3.17 1.04
CA HIS A 80 4.55 -1.78 1.28
C HIS A 80 5.41 -1.17 2.38
N GLY A 81 5.69 0.13 2.27
CA GLY A 81 6.31 0.92 3.34
C GLY A 81 5.31 1.88 3.99
N ALA A 82 5.64 2.39 5.16
CA ALA A 82 4.91 3.49 5.78
C ALA A 82 5.85 4.58 6.29
N ILE A 83 5.47 5.83 6.03
CA ILE A 83 6.24 7.03 6.40
C ILE A 83 5.32 8.12 6.94
N ARG A 84 5.90 9.09 7.65
CA ARG A 84 5.16 10.21 8.26
C ARG A 84 5.88 11.53 7.99
N LEU A 85 5.15 12.49 7.46
CA LEU A 85 5.61 13.83 7.10
C LEU A 85 5.05 14.86 8.08
N GLY A 86 5.76 15.96 8.23
CA GLY A 86 5.41 17.05 9.14
C GLY A 86 4.78 18.27 8.47
N THR A 87 4.97 18.45 7.16
CA THR A 87 4.50 19.66 6.45
C THR A 87 3.88 19.37 5.09
N ALA A 88 3.01 20.29 4.64
CA ALA A 88 2.45 20.25 3.29
C ALA A 88 3.54 20.34 2.20
N ALA A 89 4.58 21.15 2.41
CA ALA A 89 5.69 21.27 1.45
C ALA A 89 6.45 19.94 1.28
N GLU A 90 6.62 19.19 2.38
CA GLU A 90 7.16 17.83 2.33
C GLU A 90 6.23 16.89 1.54
N LEU A 91 4.91 16.96 1.76
CA LEU A 91 3.93 16.12 1.07
C LEU A 91 3.88 16.38 -0.45
N VAL A 92 3.86 17.65 -0.89
CA VAL A 92 3.91 18.02 -2.31
C VAL A 92 5.16 17.47 -2.97
N THR A 93 6.32 17.62 -2.32
CA THR A 93 7.59 17.15 -2.87
C THR A 93 7.67 15.64 -2.89
N MET A 94 7.14 14.98 -1.85
CA MET A 94 7.04 13.52 -1.79
C MET A 94 6.16 12.95 -2.90
N ARG A 95 5.03 13.61 -3.23
CA ARG A 95 4.21 13.27 -4.41
C ARG A 95 5.03 13.30 -5.70
N ARG A 96 5.82 14.35 -5.91
CA ARG A 96 6.69 14.48 -7.10
C ARG A 96 7.76 13.41 -7.14
N LEU A 97 8.38 13.10 -5.99
CA LEU A 97 9.34 11.99 -5.85
C LEU A 97 8.71 10.65 -6.25
N PHE A 98 7.52 10.35 -5.74
CA PHE A 98 6.80 9.11 -6.07
C PHE A 98 6.31 9.06 -7.53
N ALA A 99 6.02 10.20 -8.15
CA ALA A 99 5.66 10.27 -9.56
C ALA A 99 6.78 9.81 -10.51
N VAL A 100 8.06 10.02 -10.16
CA VAL A 100 9.21 9.48 -10.93
C VAL A 100 9.12 7.94 -11.03
N MET A 101 8.60 7.31 -9.98
CA MET A 101 8.39 5.87 -9.86
C MET A 101 7.01 5.41 -10.34
N GLY A 102 6.22 6.27 -11.00
CA GLY A 102 4.90 5.93 -11.52
C GLY A 102 3.92 5.55 -10.41
N MET A 103 4.04 6.22 -9.25
CA MET A 103 3.18 6.03 -8.09
C MET A 103 2.33 7.29 -7.89
N GLU A 104 1.03 7.08 -7.77
CA GLU A 104 0.00 8.11 -7.66
C GLU A 104 -0.68 8.02 -6.29
N ALA A 105 -1.25 9.13 -5.81
CA ALA A 105 -1.89 9.20 -4.50
C ALA A 105 -3.29 8.60 -4.58
N VAL A 106 -3.52 7.47 -3.91
CA VAL A 106 -4.77 6.72 -3.92
C VAL A 106 -5.34 6.60 -2.52
N GLY A 107 -6.64 6.88 -2.42
CA GLY A 107 -7.39 6.83 -1.17
C GLY A 107 -7.07 7.97 -0.21
N TYR A 108 -8.02 8.24 0.67
CA TYR A 108 -7.87 9.19 1.78
C TYR A 108 -8.18 8.49 3.11
N TYR A 109 -7.29 8.65 4.07
CA TYR A 109 -7.36 7.99 5.38
C TYR A 109 -7.23 9.03 6.50
N ASP A 110 -8.34 9.35 7.18
CA ASP A 110 -8.32 10.23 8.34
C ASP A 110 -8.16 9.44 9.64
N LEU A 111 -6.96 9.37 10.19
CA LEU A 111 -6.70 8.62 11.43
C LEU A 111 -7.05 9.44 12.69
N SER A 112 -7.48 10.70 12.55
CA SER A 112 -7.88 11.54 13.68
C SER A 112 -9.10 10.97 14.41
N VAL A 113 -9.98 10.26 13.69
CA VAL A 113 -11.13 9.57 14.30
C VAL A 113 -10.71 8.41 15.23
N ALA A 114 -9.47 7.93 15.09
CA ALA A 114 -8.83 6.96 15.96
C ALA A 114 -7.88 7.61 16.99
N GLY A 115 -7.95 8.92 17.18
CA GLY A 115 -7.11 9.65 18.14
C GLY A 115 -5.66 9.83 17.70
N VAL A 116 -5.32 9.50 16.45
CA VAL A 116 -3.97 9.67 15.90
C VAL A 116 -3.93 10.98 15.11
N PRO A 117 -3.01 11.94 15.39
CA PRO A 117 -3.09 13.29 14.83
C PRO A 117 -2.57 13.38 13.38
N VAL A 118 -3.03 12.49 12.50
CA VAL A 118 -2.61 12.43 11.09
C VAL A 118 -3.78 12.12 10.16
N HIS A 119 -3.62 12.52 8.91
CA HIS A 119 -4.37 12.04 7.77
C HIS A 119 -3.40 11.58 6.67
N SER A 120 -3.82 10.68 5.78
CA SER A 120 -2.89 9.93 4.92
C SER A 120 -3.46 9.60 3.54
N THR A 121 -2.57 9.21 2.64
CA THR A 121 -2.86 8.57 1.34
C THR A 121 -1.87 7.44 1.09
N ALA A 122 -2.14 6.58 0.10
CA ALA A 122 -1.20 5.57 -0.36
C ALA A 122 -0.62 5.97 -1.73
N PHE A 123 0.69 6.13 -1.83
CA PHE A 123 1.34 6.25 -3.14
C PHE A 123 1.55 4.87 -3.73
N ARG A 124 0.98 4.61 -4.92
CA ARG A 124 1.11 3.32 -5.61
C ARG A 124 0.86 3.41 -7.12
N PRO A 125 1.28 2.41 -7.91
CA PRO A 125 0.85 2.30 -9.29
C PRO A 125 -0.66 2.06 -9.40
N VAL A 126 -1.26 2.55 -10.47
CA VAL A 126 -2.71 2.38 -10.74
C VAL A 126 -3.00 1.53 -11.99
N ALA A 127 -2.05 1.43 -12.91
CA ALA A 127 -2.19 0.63 -14.12
C ALA A 127 -1.97 -0.87 -13.84
N ASP A 128 -2.81 -1.73 -14.43
CA ASP A 128 -2.76 -3.19 -14.26
C ASP A 128 -1.36 -3.77 -14.53
N ALA A 129 -0.74 -3.39 -15.65
CA ALA A 129 0.60 -3.84 -16.02
C ALA A 129 1.69 -3.34 -15.06
N ALA A 130 1.52 -2.15 -14.48
CA ALA A 130 2.47 -1.58 -13.54
C ALA A 130 2.40 -2.31 -12.17
N LEU A 131 1.19 -2.64 -11.73
CA LEU A 131 0.95 -3.45 -10.53
C LEU A 131 1.46 -4.88 -10.69
N ALA A 132 1.23 -5.52 -11.84
CA ALA A 132 1.75 -6.85 -12.15
C ALA A 132 3.29 -6.88 -12.14
N HIS A 133 3.93 -5.83 -12.67
CA HIS A 133 5.39 -5.74 -12.68
C HIS A 133 5.99 -5.51 -11.28
N ASN A 134 5.48 -4.51 -10.56
CA ASN A 134 5.93 -4.21 -9.21
C ASN A 134 4.86 -3.41 -8.44
N PRO A 135 4.20 -4.00 -7.44
CA PRO A 135 3.12 -3.37 -6.69
C PRO A 135 3.58 -2.61 -5.45
N PHE A 136 4.81 -2.08 -5.45
CA PHE A 136 5.32 -1.36 -4.30
C PHE A 136 4.44 -0.15 -3.96
N ARG A 137 4.08 -0.04 -2.68
CA ARG A 137 3.17 0.98 -2.12
C ARG A 137 3.84 1.69 -0.95
N VAL A 138 3.55 2.98 -0.76
CA VAL A 138 3.97 3.71 0.43
C VAL A 138 2.79 4.45 1.06
N PHE A 139 2.37 3.99 2.25
CA PHE A 139 1.41 4.69 3.07
C PHE A 139 2.07 5.94 3.66
N THR A 140 1.55 7.12 3.30
CA THR A 140 2.17 8.40 3.65
C THR A 140 1.21 9.24 4.47
N SER A 141 1.53 9.43 5.74
CA SER A 141 0.77 10.26 6.67
C SER A 141 1.33 11.67 6.74
N LEU A 142 0.45 12.67 6.83
CA LEU A 142 0.79 14.04 7.15
C LEU A 142 0.33 14.37 8.58
N LEU A 143 1.23 14.91 9.40
CA LEU A 143 0.94 15.37 10.75
C LEU A 143 0.02 16.60 10.73
N ARG A 144 -1.06 16.53 11.50
CA ARG A 144 -2.02 17.62 11.72
C ARG A 144 -1.63 18.41 12.98
N LEU A 145 -0.78 19.42 12.83
CA LEU A 145 -0.29 20.24 13.94
C LEU A 145 -1.42 20.92 14.71
N GLU A 146 -2.54 21.24 14.05
CA GLU A 146 -3.73 21.83 14.66
C GLU A 146 -4.40 20.93 15.71
N LEU A 147 -4.08 19.63 15.74
CA LEU A 147 -4.54 18.68 16.75
C LEU A 147 -3.63 18.64 18.00
N ILE A 148 -2.50 19.35 18.01
CA ILE A 148 -1.67 19.52 19.22
C ILE A 148 -2.30 20.61 20.10
N THR A 149 -2.95 20.23 21.20
CA THR A 149 -3.72 21.16 22.07
C THR A 149 -2.89 22.31 22.66
N ASP A 150 -1.65 22.03 23.09
CA ASP A 150 -0.75 23.06 23.62
C ASP A 150 -0.25 23.96 22.48
N GLU A 151 -0.69 25.22 22.47
CA GLU A 151 -0.35 26.20 21.44
C GLU A 151 1.14 26.55 21.40
N ALA A 152 1.81 26.60 22.55
CA ALA A 152 3.24 26.88 22.62
C ALA A 152 4.04 25.71 22.05
N LEU A 153 3.66 24.48 22.41
CA LEU A 153 4.26 23.26 21.87
C LEU A 153 4.00 23.12 20.36
N ARG A 154 2.78 23.45 19.91
CA ARG A 154 2.43 23.49 18.48
C ARG A 154 3.32 24.45 17.69
N ARG A 155 3.51 25.68 18.19
CA ARG A 155 4.43 26.65 17.57
C ARG A 155 5.87 26.15 17.55
N GLN A 156 6.31 25.51 18.64
CA GLN A 156 7.64 24.92 18.71
C GLN A 156 7.82 23.80 17.67
N ALA A 157 6.86 22.89 17.56
CA ALA A 157 6.87 21.82 16.55
C ALA A 157 6.92 22.38 15.12
N ALA A 158 6.09 23.39 14.82
CA ALA A 158 6.09 24.05 13.52
C ALA A 158 7.46 24.70 13.21
N ALA A 159 8.09 25.35 14.19
CA ALA A 159 9.40 25.97 14.02
C ALA A 159 10.54 24.96 13.81
N ILE A 160 10.47 23.78 14.43
CA ILE A 160 11.43 22.69 14.21
C ILE A 160 11.28 22.14 12.79
N LEU A 161 10.05 21.83 12.38
CA LEU A 161 9.75 21.30 11.04
C LEU A 161 10.13 22.29 9.93
N ALA A 162 9.94 23.59 10.14
CA ALA A 162 10.29 24.61 9.15
C ALA A 162 11.80 24.76 8.88
N ARG A 163 12.67 24.22 9.76
CA ARG A 163 14.13 24.34 9.64
C ARG A 163 14.78 23.17 8.90
N ARG A 164 14.09 22.03 8.76
CA ARG A 164 14.68 20.83 8.15
C ARG A 164 14.47 20.83 6.64
N GLN A 165 15.41 20.18 5.95
CA GLN A 165 15.30 19.81 4.55
C GLN A 165 15.46 18.29 4.49
N ILE A 166 14.38 17.59 4.15
CA ILE A 166 14.36 16.12 4.17
C ILE A 166 14.85 15.50 2.85
N PHE A 167 14.85 16.28 1.76
CA PHE A 167 15.29 15.83 0.45
C PHE A 167 16.68 16.37 0.14
N THR A 168 17.55 15.56 -0.45
CA THR A 168 18.84 16.05 -0.93
C THR A 168 18.65 16.98 -2.11
N GLU A 169 19.56 17.95 -2.28
CA GLU A 169 19.54 18.86 -3.45
C GLU A 169 19.58 18.08 -4.76
N ARG A 170 20.30 16.94 -4.78
CA ARG A 170 20.40 16.08 -5.96
C ARG A 170 19.11 15.34 -6.26
N ALA A 171 18.39 14.84 -5.26
CA ALA A 171 17.06 14.25 -5.45
C ALA A 171 16.09 15.26 -6.07
N LEU A 172 16.07 16.50 -5.57
CA LEU A 172 15.24 17.57 -6.10
C LEU A 172 15.57 17.89 -7.57
N ALA A 173 16.87 18.00 -7.90
CA ALA A 173 17.32 18.23 -9.27
C ALA A 173 16.93 17.08 -10.24
N LEU A 174 16.96 15.83 -9.77
CA LEU A 174 16.57 14.67 -10.58
C LEU A 174 15.04 14.57 -10.78
N ILE A 175 14.25 15.01 -9.80
CA ILE A 175 12.79 15.17 -9.95
C ILE A 175 12.49 16.21 -11.04
N GLU A 176 13.12 17.39 -10.97
CA GLU A 176 12.95 18.45 -11.98
C GLU A 176 13.43 18.01 -13.37
N ARG A 177 14.52 17.24 -13.42
CA ARG A 177 15.03 16.61 -14.64
C ARG A 177 13.99 15.65 -15.24
N PHE A 178 13.41 14.77 -14.44
CA PHE A 178 12.36 13.84 -14.89
C PHE A 178 11.14 14.60 -15.44
N GLU A 179 10.66 15.61 -14.71
CA GLU A 179 9.49 16.42 -15.10
C GLU A 179 9.72 17.21 -16.39
N SER A 180 10.92 17.78 -16.57
CA SER A 180 11.24 18.58 -17.76
C SER A 180 11.56 17.74 -19.00
N ALA A 181 12.14 16.55 -18.82
CA ALA A 181 12.59 15.68 -19.90
C ALA A 181 11.59 14.59 -20.29
N GLY A 182 10.63 14.29 -19.41
CA GLY A 182 9.70 13.18 -19.54
C GLY A 182 10.27 11.81 -19.12
N GLY A 183 11.44 11.76 -18.48
CA GLY A 183 12.10 10.51 -18.09
C GLY A 183 13.50 10.71 -17.53
N LEU A 184 14.05 9.64 -16.96
CA LEU A 184 15.46 9.52 -16.57
C LEU A 184 16.11 8.43 -17.42
N ASP A 185 17.36 8.62 -17.81
CA ASP A 185 18.16 7.49 -18.30
C ASP A 185 18.54 6.53 -17.16
N SER A 186 19.22 5.43 -17.48
CA SER A 186 19.52 4.41 -16.49
C SER A 186 20.46 4.86 -15.37
N GLN A 187 21.42 5.74 -15.68
CA GLN A 187 22.38 6.25 -14.71
C GLN A 187 21.72 7.31 -13.81
N GLU A 188 20.94 8.22 -14.42
CA GLU A 188 20.13 9.19 -13.69
C GLU A 188 19.14 8.48 -12.74
N ALA A 189 18.54 7.36 -13.17
CA ALA A 189 17.64 6.57 -12.34
C ALA A 189 18.35 5.92 -11.14
N ASP A 190 19.55 5.36 -11.31
CA ASP A 190 20.33 4.80 -10.21
C ASP A 190 20.72 5.87 -9.19
N GLU A 191 21.13 7.04 -9.68
CA GLU A 191 21.44 8.19 -8.83
C GLU A 191 20.19 8.69 -8.09
N PHE A 192 19.05 8.79 -8.78
CA PHE A 192 17.77 9.17 -8.17
C PHE A 192 17.40 8.22 -7.04
N VAL A 193 17.51 6.91 -7.25
CA VAL A 193 17.22 5.90 -6.22
C VAL A 193 18.15 6.07 -5.01
N ALA A 194 19.45 6.25 -5.23
CA ALA A 194 20.42 6.41 -4.14
C ALA A 194 20.18 7.67 -3.30
N GLU A 195 19.82 8.78 -3.95
CA GLU A 195 19.52 10.07 -3.33
C GLU A 195 18.16 10.07 -2.62
N ALA A 196 17.12 9.55 -3.28
CA ALA A 196 15.79 9.40 -2.68
C ALA A 196 15.83 8.54 -1.41
N LEU A 197 16.66 7.48 -1.40
CA LEU A 197 16.82 6.59 -0.25
C LEU A 197 17.35 7.32 1.00
N GLN A 198 18.14 8.39 0.84
CA GLN A 198 18.63 9.19 1.98
C GLN A 198 17.49 9.81 2.80
N THR A 199 16.38 10.16 2.14
CA THR A 199 15.19 10.73 2.79
C THR A 199 14.61 9.78 3.86
N PHE A 200 14.75 8.46 3.67
CA PHE A 200 14.07 7.43 4.46
C PHE A 200 15.00 6.70 5.44
N ARG A 201 16.30 7.03 5.44
CA ARG A 201 17.29 6.42 6.35
C ARG A 201 16.99 6.78 7.79
N TRP A 202 17.34 5.85 8.69
CA TRP A 202 17.34 6.18 10.10
C TRP A 202 18.57 6.95 10.53
N HIS A 203 18.33 7.93 11.37
CA HIS A 203 19.36 8.73 12.02
C HIS A 203 19.15 8.69 13.52
N ALA A 204 20.13 8.16 14.24
CA ALA A 204 20.09 8.07 15.71
C ALA A 204 20.18 9.45 16.40
N GLU A 205 20.54 10.50 15.67
CA GLU A 205 20.63 11.87 16.19
C GLU A 205 19.29 12.60 16.02
N ALA A 206 18.70 13.00 17.14
CA ALA A 206 17.56 13.91 17.13
C ALA A 206 17.99 15.33 16.74
N THR A 207 17.04 16.12 16.24
CA THR A 207 17.20 17.53 15.86
C THR A 207 16.87 18.49 17.00
N VAL A 208 16.47 17.96 18.16
CA VAL A 208 16.01 18.70 19.33
C VAL A 208 16.74 18.26 20.59
N ASP A 209 16.59 19.07 21.64
CA ASP A 209 17.03 18.68 22.98
C ASP A 209 16.09 17.69 23.67
N GLY A 210 16.62 17.10 24.75
CA GLY A 210 15.93 16.07 25.51
C GLY A 210 14.60 16.53 26.08
N ASP A 211 14.55 17.75 26.64
CA ASP A 211 13.34 18.29 27.27
C ASP A 211 12.26 18.57 26.22
N THR A 212 12.64 19.06 25.04
CA THR A 212 11.76 19.28 23.91
C THR A 212 11.20 17.96 23.39
N TYR A 213 12.04 16.94 23.25
CA TYR A 213 11.60 15.60 22.88
C TYR A 213 10.60 15.05 23.90
N ASP A 214 10.90 15.16 25.20
CA ASP A 214 10.03 14.63 26.27
C ASP A 214 8.65 15.33 26.28
N LYS A 215 8.60 16.64 26.01
CA LYS A 215 7.34 17.39 25.84
C LYS A 215 6.53 16.93 24.62
N LEU A 216 7.17 16.78 23.47
CA LEU A 216 6.50 16.33 22.23
C LEU A 216 6.01 14.88 22.37
N GLN A 217 6.81 14.02 23.02
CA GLN A 217 6.47 12.63 23.31
C GLN A 217 5.27 12.56 24.27
N GLY A 218 5.26 13.42 25.30
CA GLY A 218 4.17 13.53 26.26
C GLY A 218 2.86 14.03 25.64
N ALA A 219 2.93 14.86 24.58
CA ALA A 219 1.74 15.24 23.81
C ALA A 219 1.22 14.07 22.98
N HIS A 220 2.09 13.43 22.20
CA HIS A 220 1.78 12.18 21.51
C HIS A 220 3.06 11.54 20.94
N ARG A 221 3.23 10.21 21.07
CA ARG A 221 4.44 9.51 20.57
C ARG A 221 4.72 9.76 19.08
N LEU A 222 3.67 9.80 18.27
CA LEU A 222 3.77 10.13 16.83
C LEU A 222 4.29 11.55 16.59
N VAL A 223 3.92 12.52 17.42
CA VAL A 223 4.38 13.91 17.25
C VAL A 223 5.90 13.97 17.45
N ALA A 224 6.44 13.31 18.48
CA ALA A 224 7.89 13.23 18.66
C ALA A 224 8.59 12.49 17.51
N ASP A 225 8.04 11.36 17.06
CA ASP A 225 8.54 10.58 15.92
C ASP A 225 8.68 11.42 14.63
N VAL A 226 7.71 12.29 14.35
CA VAL A 226 7.73 13.14 13.15
C VAL A 226 8.61 14.37 13.32
N VAL A 227 8.53 15.05 14.46
CA VAL A 227 9.13 16.39 14.65
C VAL A 227 10.60 16.33 15.03
N CYS A 228 11.01 15.32 15.81
CA CYS A 228 12.33 15.31 16.47
C CYS A 228 13.46 14.72 15.62
N PHE A 229 13.19 14.25 14.40
CA PHE A 229 14.16 13.55 13.57
C PHE A 229 14.41 14.25 12.22
N LYS A 230 15.57 13.93 11.61
CA LYS A 230 16.07 14.58 10.39
C LYS A 230 15.16 14.38 9.18
N GLY A 231 14.48 13.25 9.08
CA GLY A 231 13.63 12.90 7.95
C GLY A 231 12.61 11.80 8.29
N PRO A 232 11.72 11.48 7.33
CA PRO A 232 10.67 10.49 7.49
C PRO A 232 11.21 9.07 7.33
N HIS A 233 11.91 8.59 8.35
CA HIS A 233 12.44 7.22 8.36
C HIS A 233 11.32 6.18 8.17
N ILE A 234 11.66 5.03 7.59
CA ILE A 234 10.70 3.94 7.38
C ILE A 234 10.17 3.45 8.73
N ASN A 235 8.85 3.54 8.94
CA ASN A 235 8.20 3.06 10.15
C ASN A 235 8.17 1.52 10.19
N HIS A 236 7.78 0.94 9.06
CA HIS A 236 7.80 -0.48 8.80
C HIS A 236 7.87 -0.73 7.29
N LEU A 237 8.32 -1.93 6.92
CA LEU A 237 8.30 -2.44 5.57
C LEU A 237 7.68 -3.84 5.62
N THR A 238 6.55 -4.01 4.95
CA THR A 238 5.65 -5.15 5.14
C THR A 238 5.70 -6.07 3.92
N PRO A 239 6.09 -7.35 4.06
CA PRO A 239 5.99 -8.33 3.00
C PRO A 239 4.60 -8.99 2.92
N ARG A 240 4.24 -9.50 1.72
CA ARG A 240 3.00 -10.28 1.48
C ARG A 240 3.19 -11.77 1.78
N THR A 241 2.33 -12.33 2.63
CA THR A 241 2.16 -13.78 2.84
C THR A 241 0.86 -14.28 2.23
N LEU A 242 0.83 -15.54 1.80
CA LEU A 242 -0.37 -16.24 1.35
C LEU A 242 -1.20 -16.81 2.50
N ASP A 243 -0.57 -17.05 3.67
CA ASP A 243 -1.24 -17.54 4.88
C ASP A 243 -0.68 -16.82 6.11
N ILE A 244 -1.42 -15.80 6.58
CA ILE A 244 -1.03 -15.00 7.74
C ILE A 244 -1.17 -15.77 9.05
N ASP A 245 -2.09 -16.74 9.13
CA ASP A 245 -2.27 -17.54 10.34
C ASP A 245 -1.06 -18.47 10.52
N ALA A 246 -0.62 -19.12 9.44
CA ALA A 246 0.58 -19.95 9.45
C ALA A 246 1.86 -19.13 9.72
N ALA A 247 1.94 -17.92 9.17
CA ALA A 247 3.07 -17.03 9.43
C ALA A 247 3.08 -16.57 10.90
N GLN A 248 1.96 -16.08 11.45
CA GLN A 248 1.86 -15.65 12.84
C GLN A 248 2.20 -16.80 13.81
N ALA A 249 1.71 -18.01 13.55
CA ALA A 249 1.98 -19.17 14.39
C ALA A 249 3.48 -19.57 14.42
N ALA A 250 4.21 -19.32 13.33
CA ALA A 250 5.63 -19.65 13.22
C ALA A 250 6.57 -18.51 13.66
N MET A 251 6.07 -17.28 13.85
CA MET A 251 6.88 -16.13 14.28
C MET A 251 7.63 -16.36 15.62
N PRO A 252 7.03 -16.95 16.67
CA PRO A 252 7.73 -17.19 17.94
C PRO A 252 8.96 -18.09 17.80
N ASP A 253 8.91 -19.11 16.94
CA ASP A 253 10.02 -20.03 16.67
C ASP A 253 11.21 -19.32 16.00
N CYS A 254 10.95 -18.17 15.36
CA CYS A 254 11.95 -17.31 14.75
C CYS A 254 12.33 -16.09 15.63
N GLY A 255 11.92 -16.06 16.90
CA GLY A 255 12.21 -14.96 17.82
C GLY A 255 11.41 -13.68 17.55
N ILE A 256 10.29 -13.79 16.84
CA ILE A 256 9.38 -12.67 16.54
C ILE A 256 8.15 -12.78 17.46
N ALA A 257 8.00 -11.82 18.38
CA ALA A 257 6.84 -11.72 19.25
C ALA A 257 5.72 -10.92 18.57
N ALA A 258 4.91 -11.61 17.77
CA ALA A 258 3.72 -11.04 17.14
C ALA A 258 2.65 -10.67 18.16
N LYS A 259 1.80 -9.70 17.81
CA LYS A 259 0.55 -9.47 18.53
C LYS A 259 -0.39 -10.65 18.33
N ASP A 260 -1.19 -10.93 19.34
CA ASP A 260 -2.20 -12.00 19.29
C ASP A 260 -3.28 -11.73 18.25
N LEU A 261 -3.66 -10.46 18.07
CA LEU A 261 -4.73 -10.07 17.16
C LEU A 261 -4.23 -9.84 15.74
N ILE A 262 -4.91 -10.45 14.78
CA ILE A 262 -4.83 -10.13 13.35
C ILE A 262 -5.97 -9.17 13.02
N GLU A 263 -5.65 -8.04 12.40
CA GLU A 263 -6.64 -7.09 11.91
C GLU A 263 -7.17 -7.47 10.53
N GLY A 264 -8.32 -6.91 10.19
CA GLY A 264 -9.02 -7.19 8.94
C GLY A 264 -10.16 -8.20 9.15
N PRO A 265 -10.67 -8.81 8.07
CA PRO A 265 -11.66 -9.87 8.18
C PRO A 265 -11.08 -11.11 8.89
N PRO A 266 -11.94 -12.01 9.38
CA PRO A 266 -11.51 -13.30 9.90
C PRO A 266 -10.90 -14.16 8.79
N ARG A 267 -10.37 -15.33 9.14
CA ARG A 267 -9.90 -16.32 8.16
C ARG A 267 -11.04 -16.73 7.21
N ARG A 268 -10.74 -16.78 5.91
CA ARG A 268 -11.70 -17.05 4.82
C ARG A 268 -11.03 -17.88 3.73
N ARG A 269 -11.83 -18.64 2.96
CA ARG A 269 -11.35 -19.30 1.74
C ARG A 269 -11.12 -18.28 0.62
N CYS A 270 -12.05 -17.37 0.45
CA CYS A 270 -11.96 -16.22 -0.44
C CYS A 270 -11.63 -15.00 0.41
N ALA A 271 -10.32 -14.77 0.61
CA ALA A 271 -9.84 -13.61 1.35
C ALA A 271 -10.36 -12.31 0.71
N ILE A 272 -10.79 -11.35 1.53
CA ILE A 272 -11.28 -10.03 1.12
C ILE A 272 -10.41 -8.95 1.75
N LEU A 273 -10.23 -7.81 1.06
CA LEU A 273 -9.37 -6.72 1.50
C LEU A 273 -7.97 -7.22 1.86
N LEU A 274 -7.53 -7.02 3.11
CA LEU A 274 -6.30 -7.61 3.64
C LEU A 274 -6.46 -7.99 5.10
N ARG A 275 -5.58 -8.88 5.56
CA ARG A 275 -5.35 -9.19 6.97
C ARG A 275 -3.93 -8.80 7.33
N GLN A 276 -3.72 -8.26 8.53
CA GLN A 276 -2.40 -7.78 8.94
C GLN A 276 -2.15 -8.00 10.44
N THR A 277 -0.89 -8.19 10.82
CA THR A 277 -0.46 -8.14 12.21
C THR A 277 0.93 -7.53 12.32
N SER A 278 1.26 -7.04 13.50
CA SER A 278 2.53 -6.36 13.77
C SER A 278 3.25 -6.94 14.97
N PHE A 279 4.53 -6.64 15.06
CA PHE A 279 5.40 -6.96 16.18
C PHE A 279 6.35 -5.79 16.45
N LYS A 280 6.80 -5.70 17.69
CA LYS A 280 7.87 -4.76 18.03
C LYS A 280 9.18 -5.31 17.47
N ALA A 281 9.78 -4.58 16.54
CA ALA A 281 11.04 -5.00 15.95
C ALA A 281 12.21 -4.50 16.83
N LEU A 282 12.43 -3.19 16.86
CA LEU A 282 13.64 -2.64 17.47
C LEU A 282 13.34 -1.39 18.31
N GLU A 283 13.94 -1.32 19.49
CA GLU A 283 14.11 -0.05 20.22
C GLU A 283 15.44 0.58 19.84
N GLU A 284 15.37 1.82 19.37
CA GLU A 284 16.53 2.53 18.88
C GLU A 284 17.13 3.40 19.99
N LYS A 285 18.47 3.43 20.03
CA LYS A 285 19.20 4.40 20.85
C LYS A 285 19.19 5.74 20.13
N VAL A 286 18.82 6.80 20.84
CA VAL A 286 18.75 8.16 20.31
C VAL A 286 19.67 9.09 21.09
N LEU A 287 20.33 10.00 20.36
CA LEU A 287 21.16 11.06 20.91
C LEU A 287 20.43 12.40 20.73
N PHE A 288 20.11 13.05 21.84
CA PHE A 288 19.50 14.37 21.87
C PHE A 288 20.56 15.47 21.95
N GLN A 289 20.32 16.57 21.25
CA GLN A 289 21.20 17.74 21.27
C GLN A 289 21.08 18.47 22.62
N GLY A 290 22.09 19.22 23.05
CA GLY A 290 22.00 19.95 24.32
C GLY A 290 23.17 20.92 24.50
N GLY A 291 22.93 22.02 25.23
CA GLY A 291 23.94 23.05 25.52
C GLY A 291 25.14 22.53 26.32
N ASP A 292 24.94 21.47 27.11
CA ASP A 292 25.95 20.86 27.99
C ASP A 292 26.49 19.51 27.46
N GLY A 293 26.17 19.16 26.20
CA GLY A 293 26.56 17.89 25.57
C GLY A 293 25.37 17.04 25.10
N GLN A 294 25.66 15.91 24.44
CA GLN A 294 24.63 14.98 23.93
C GLN A 294 24.03 14.15 25.07
N ARG A 295 22.68 14.12 25.17
CA ARG A 295 21.94 13.24 26.11
C ARG A 295 21.55 11.95 25.39
N ALA A 296 21.96 10.79 25.91
CA ALA A 296 21.48 9.51 25.40
C ALA A 296 20.06 9.20 25.91
N GLY A 297 19.24 8.59 25.05
CA GLY A 297 17.93 8.03 25.40
C GLY A 297 17.48 6.98 24.39
N THR A 298 16.18 6.69 24.37
CA THR A 298 15.61 5.63 23.53
C THR A 298 14.35 6.12 22.83
N HIS A 299 14.14 5.66 21.60
CA HIS A 299 12.92 5.88 20.85
C HIS A 299 12.45 4.57 20.21
N THR A 300 11.17 4.27 20.34
CA THR A 300 10.55 3.12 19.66
C THR A 300 9.93 3.61 18.36
N ALA A 301 10.71 3.58 17.27
CA ALA A 301 10.24 3.97 15.94
C ALA A 301 9.79 2.76 15.09
N ARG A 302 10.45 1.61 15.26
CA ARG A 302 10.44 0.54 14.25
C ARG A 302 9.59 -0.64 14.65
N PHE A 303 8.61 -0.93 13.81
CA PHE A 303 7.74 -2.09 13.93
C PHE A 303 7.97 -3.01 12.75
N GLY A 304 7.81 -4.31 12.99
CA GLY A 304 7.63 -5.27 11.93
C GLY A 304 6.15 -5.45 11.68
N GLU A 305 5.78 -5.65 10.43
CA GLU A 305 4.41 -5.92 10.03
C GLU A 305 4.42 -6.97 8.92
N ILE A 306 3.34 -7.75 8.83
CA ILE A 306 3.10 -8.75 7.79
C ILE A 306 1.65 -8.61 7.31
N GLU A 307 1.42 -8.83 6.01
CA GLU A 307 0.07 -8.75 5.44
C GLU A 307 -0.28 -9.93 4.53
N GLN A 308 -1.55 -10.30 4.49
CA GLN A 308 -2.16 -11.19 3.50
C GLN A 308 -3.23 -10.41 2.74
N ARG A 309 -3.08 -10.29 1.42
CA ARG A 309 -4.00 -9.57 0.54
C ARG A 309 -4.99 -10.52 -0.14
N GLY A 310 -6.26 -10.13 -0.13
CA GLY A 310 -7.38 -10.79 -0.78
C GLY A 310 -7.95 -9.95 -1.92
N ILE A 311 -9.22 -10.20 -2.27
CA ILE A 311 -9.93 -9.49 -3.34
C ILE A 311 -10.34 -8.08 -2.92
N ALA A 312 -10.27 -7.12 -3.85
CA ALA A 312 -10.84 -5.79 -3.72
C ALA A 312 -12.38 -5.86 -3.71
N LEU A 313 -13.00 -5.10 -2.82
CA LEU A 313 -14.46 -5.08 -2.66
C LEU A 313 -15.07 -3.92 -3.45
N THR A 314 -16.26 -4.16 -4.01
CA THR A 314 -17.11 -3.09 -4.56
C THR A 314 -17.61 -2.17 -3.44
N ARG A 315 -18.26 -1.04 -3.78
CA ARG A 315 -18.91 -0.20 -2.76
C ARG A 315 -19.89 -0.98 -1.89
N ALA A 316 -20.69 -1.87 -2.50
CA ALA A 316 -21.62 -2.74 -1.78
C ALA A 316 -20.90 -3.76 -0.87
N GLY A 317 -19.83 -4.39 -1.38
CA GLY A 317 -19.00 -5.29 -0.59
C GLY A 317 -18.33 -4.58 0.60
N ARG A 318 -17.81 -3.38 0.36
CA ARG A 318 -17.17 -2.53 1.38
C ARG A 318 -18.16 -2.07 2.44
N GLN A 319 -19.34 -1.58 2.05
CA GLN A 319 -20.40 -1.21 2.98
C GLN A 319 -20.79 -2.38 3.89
N ARG A 320 -20.92 -3.58 3.31
CA ARG A 320 -21.24 -4.80 4.08
C ARG A 320 -20.11 -5.17 5.04
N TYR A 321 -18.86 -5.11 4.60
CA TYR A 321 -17.69 -5.31 5.45
C TYR A 321 -17.70 -4.34 6.65
N ASP A 322 -17.87 -3.04 6.38
CA ASP A 322 -17.81 -1.99 7.39
C ASP A 322 -18.97 -2.11 8.39
N GLN A 323 -20.19 -2.46 7.93
CA GLN A 323 -21.34 -2.71 8.81
C GLN A 323 -21.08 -3.88 9.77
N LEU A 324 -20.62 -5.02 9.26
CA LEU A 324 -20.37 -6.20 10.11
C LEU A 324 -19.25 -5.92 11.11
N LEU A 325 -18.21 -5.21 10.69
CA LEU A 325 -17.12 -4.84 11.59
C LEU A 325 -17.60 -3.85 12.68
N ALA A 326 -18.48 -2.91 12.34
CA ALA A 326 -19.11 -2.02 13.31
C ALA A 326 -20.00 -2.79 14.30
N ASP A 327 -20.86 -3.69 13.82
CA ASP A 327 -21.75 -4.50 14.66
C ASP A 327 -20.96 -5.35 15.69
N VAL A 328 -19.84 -5.95 15.26
CA VAL A 328 -18.95 -6.72 16.15
C VAL A 328 -18.31 -5.83 17.22
N ARG A 329 -18.06 -4.56 16.92
CA ARG A 329 -17.46 -3.59 17.87
C ARG A 329 -18.48 -3.00 18.81
N ASP A 330 -19.67 -2.71 18.34
CA ASP A 330 -20.76 -2.18 19.16
C ASP A 330 -21.25 -3.22 20.18
N THR A 331 -21.08 -4.50 19.85
CA THR A 331 -21.31 -5.63 20.76
C THR A 331 -20.07 -6.07 21.53
N ALA A 332 -19.03 -5.21 21.62
CA ALA A 332 -17.80 -5.53 22.34
C ALA A 332 -18.08 -5.90 23.81
N ILE A 333 -17.48 -7.01 24.25
CA ILE A 333 -17.64 -7.52 25.60
C ILE A 333 -16.46 -7.02 26.44
N ALA A 334 -16.74 -6.47 27.63
CA ALA A 334 -15.69 -6.02 28.55
C ALA A 334 -14.77 -7.20 28.95
N ASN A 335 -13.45 -6.99 28.89
CA ASN A 335 -12.42 -8.00 29.18
C ASN A 335 -12.50 -9.26 28.29
N GLU A 336 -13.01 -9.13 27.07
CA GLU A 336 -13.00 -10.21 26.10
C GLU A 336 -11.58 -10.66 25.73
N SER A 337 -11.36 -11.97 25.60
CA SER A 337 -10.10 -12.51 25.11
C SER A 337 -9.98 -12.35 23.59
N ALA A 338 -8.76 -12.27 23.07
CA ALA A 338 -8.52 -12.20 21.62
C ALA A 338 -9.21 -13.35 20.85
N ALA A 339 -9.22 -14.56 21.42
CA ALA A 339 -9.88 -15.73 20.83
C ALA A 339 -11.41 -15.56 20.74
N ALA A 340 -12.05 -15.03 21.78
CA ALA A 340 -13.48 -14.78 21.78
C ALA A 340 -13.87 -13.69 20.78
N TYR A 341 -13.07 -12.61 20.68
CA TYR A 341 -13.25 -11.58 19.67
C TYR A 341 -13.17 -12.15 18.24
N VAL A 342 -12.15 -12.97 17.96
CA VAL A 342 -11.97 -13.62 16.66
C VAL A 342 -13.16 -14.54 16.33
N GLN A 343 -13.70 -15.26 17.31
CA GLN A 343 -14.87 -16.11 17.11
C GLN A 343 -16.13 -15.30 16.76
N ARG A 344 -16.40 -14.20 17.47
CA ARG A 344 -17.54 -13.31 17.15
C ARG A 344 -17.37 -12.66 15.78
N LEU A 345 -16.15 -12.24 15.45
CA LEU A 345 -15.82 -11.69 14.15
C LEU A 345 -16.08 -12.73 13.04
N ALA A 346 -15.64 -13.97 13.23
CA ALA A 346 -15.90 -15.07 12.30
C ALA A 346 -17.41 -15.29 12.10
N GLN A 347 -18.18 -15.36 13.18
CA GLN A 347 -19.63 -15.57 13.13
C GLN A 347 -20.36 -14.45 12.38
N ALA A 348 -20.02 -13.18 12.63
CA ALA A 348 -20.65 -12.06 11.92
C ALA A 348 -20.36 -12.10 10.40
N PHE A 349 -19.15 -12.51 10.02
CA PHE A 349 -18.68 -12.56 8.64
C PHE A 349 -19.17 -13.78 7.85
N GLU A 350 -19.86 -14.74 8.48
CA GLU A 350 -20.56 -15.83 7.78
C GLU A 350 -21.59 -15.31 6.78
N SER A 351 -22.12 -14.09 7.00
CA SER A 351 -23.08 -13.49 6.10
C SER A 351 -22.47 -13.12 4.74
N ILE A 352 -21.17 -12.81 4.66
CA ILE A 352 -20.48 -12.55 3.39
C ILE A 352 -20.15 -13.90 2.72
N PRO A 353 -20.56 -14.15 1.46
CA PRO A 353 -20.25 -15.38 0.75
C PRO A 353 -18.74 -15.67 0.69
N ASP A 354 -18.35 -16.91 0.98
CA ASP A 354 -16.95 -17.35 1.01
C ASP A 354 -16.61 -18.26 -0.19
N ASP A 355 -17.13 -17.88 -1.34
CA ASP A 355 -16.88 -18.46 -2.65
C ASP A 355 -16.88 -17.35 -3.72
N TYR A 356 -15.92 -17.40 -4.64
CA TYR A 356 -15.73 -16.32 -5.61
C TYR A 356 -16.91 -16.16 -6.56
N ASP A 357 -17.57 -17.25 -6.95
CA ASP A 357 -18.72 -17.21 -7.85
C ASP A 357 -19.91 -16.45 -7.25
N THR A 358 -20.24 -16.69 -5.98
CA THR A 358 -21.34 -15.99 -5.31
C THR A 358 -20.95 -14.57 -4.97
N LEU A 359 -19.70 -14.30 -4.58
CA LEU A 359 -19.19 -12.92 -4.42
C LEU A 359 -19.33 -12.12 -5.71
N ARG A 360 -18.99 -12.72 -6.85
CA ARG A 360 -19.09 -12.11 -8.19
C ARG A 360 -20.54 -11.86 -8.59
N ARG A 361 -21.41 -12.87 -8.50
CA ARG A 361 -22.84 -12.75 -8.83
C ARG A 361 -23.59 -11.75 -7.95
N GLN A 362 -23.19 -11.60 -6.68
CA GLN A 362 -23.75 -10.60 -5.78
C GLN A 362 -23.10 -9.22 -5.92
N GLY A 363 -22.13 -9.05 -6.83
CA GLY A 363 -21.44 -7.79 -7.06
C GLY A 363 -20.69 -7.28 -5.82
N LEU A 364 -20.12 -8.17 -5.01
CA LEU A 364 -19.45 -7.83 -3.75
C LEU A 364 -17.93 -7.64 -3.91
N GLY A 365 -17.33 -8.21 -4.95
CA GLY A 365 -15.90 -8.08 -5.24
C GLY A 365 -15.63 -7.77 -6.71
N PHE A 366 -14.44 -7.25 -7.00
CA PHE A 366 -14.00 -6.95 -8.36
C PHE A 366 -13.24 -8.12 -8.98
N PHE A 367 -13.52 -8.38 -10.26
CA PHE A 367 -12.95 -9.49 -11.01
C PHE A 367 -12.37 -9.03 -12.34
N ARG A 368 -11.28 -9.67 -12.74
CA ARG A 368 -10.67 -9.54 -14.06
C ARG A 368 -11.11 -10.72 -14.92
N TYR A 369 -11.63 -10.43 -16.09
CA TYR A 369 -12.13 -11.43 -17.03
C TYR A 369 -11.11 -11.67 -18.14
N ALA A 370 -10.92 -12.93 -18.52
CA ALA A 370 -10.04 -13.34 -19.61
C ALA A 370 -10.67 -14.49 -20.39
N LEU A 371 -10.36 -14.61 -21.68
CA LEU A 371 -10.74 -15.78 -22.46
C LEU A 371 -9.88 -16.97 -22.04
N THR A 372 -10.52 -18.11 -21.80
CA THR A 372 -9.83 -19.39 -21.60
C THR A 372 -9.23 -19.88 -22.93
N PRO A 373 -8.36 -20.90 -22.93
CA PRO A 373 -7.91 -21.52 -24.18
C PRO A 373 -9.08 -22.02 -25.04
N GLN A 374 -10.18 -22.48 -24.43
CA GLN A 374 -11.40 -22.87 -25.13
C GLN A 374 -12.10 -21.63 -25.71
N GLY A 375 -12.25 -20.56 -24.94
CA GLY A 375 -12.81 -19.29 -25.42
C GLY A 375 -12.03 -18.68 -26.57
N GLN A 376 -10.70 -18.77 -26.54
CA GLN A 376 -9.82 -18.34 -27.63
C GLN A 376 -9.98 -19.19 -28.89
N ALA A 377 -10.25 -20.49 -28.75
CA ALA A 377 -10.47 -21.40 -29.88
C ALA A 377 -11.89 -21.30 -30.46
N SER A 378 -12.87 -20.98 -29.62
CA SER A 378 -14.27 -20.73 -30.03
C SER A 378 -14.46 -19.32 -30.60
N ALA A 379 -13.65 -18.35 -30.19
CA ALA A 379 -13.49 -17.05 -30.86
C ALA A 379 -12.89 -17.29 -32.25
N GLY A 380 -13.76 -17.40 -33.27
CA GLY A 380 -13.37 -17.79 -34.63
C GLY A 380 -14.35 -18.74 -35.33
N LEU A 381 -15.38 -19.23 -34.63
CA LEU A 381 -16.51 -19.94 -35.23
C LEU A 381 -17.70 -18.98 -35.33
N GLU A 382 -18.22 -18.78 -36.54
CA GLU A 382 -19.38 -17.92 -36.84
C GLU A 382 -20.55 -18.20 -35.88
N GLY A 383 -20.82 -17.26 -34.98
CA GLY A 383 -21.94 -17.28 -34.04
C GLY A 383 -22.65 -15.93 -34.04
N ASP A 384 -23.98 -15.97 -34.11
CA ASP A 384 -24.92 -14.86 -34.31
C ASP A 384 -24.55 -13.54 -33.61
N GLU A 385 -24.73 -12.42 -34.33
CA GLU A 385 -24.60 -11.02 -33.89
C GLU A 385 -25.46 -10.63 -32.65
N ALA A 386 -26.22 -11.57 -32.06
CA ALA A 386 -27.25 -11.30 -31.06
C ALA A 386 -26.77 -11.25 -29.60
N ALA A 387 -25.50 -11.57 -29.29
CA ALA A 387 -25.06 -11.80 -27.90
C ALA A 387 -24.53 -10.56 -27.13
N LEU A 388 -24.37 -9.40 -27.76
CA LEU A 388 -23.81 -8.19 -27.13
C LEU A 388 -24.59 -6.94 -27.53
N SER A 389 -25.84 -6.82 -27.07
CA SER A 389 -26.55 -5.54 -27.09
C SER A 389 -26.05 -4.65 -25.94
N SER A 390 -26.02 -3.34 -26.15
CA SER A 390 -25.46 -2.32 -25.25
C SER A 390 -26.27 -2.07 -23.96
N ASP A 391 -26.96 -3.08 -23.44
CA ASP A 391 -27.82 -2.97 -22.27
C ASP A 391 -27.16 -3.67 -21.06
N SER A 392 -26.84 -2.92 -20.01
CA SER A 392 -25.92 -3.33 -18.94
C SER A 392 -26.39 -4.55 -18.11
N THR A 393 -27.68 -4.88 -18.17
CA THR A 393 -28.26 -6.04 -17.47
C THR A 393 -28.20 -7.32 -18.30
N ALA A 394 -28.36 -7.23 -19.63
CA ALA A 394 -28.14 -8.34 -20.56
C ALA A 394 -26.64 -8.71 -20.63
N ASP A 395 -25.79 -7.70 -20.47
CA ASP A 395 -24.33 -7.82 -20.45
C ASP A 395 -23.78 -8.72 -19.32
N SER A 396 -24.34 -8.65 -18.11
CA SER A 396 -23.91 -9.52 -17.01
C SER A 396 -24.39 -10.95 -17.20
N ALA A 397 -25.62 -11.15 -17.69
CA ALA A 397 -26.16 -12.47 -17.97
C ALA A 397 -25.41 -13.18 -19.10
N SER A 398 -24.96 -12.41 -20.10
CA SER A 398 -24.09 -12.88 -21.19
C SER A 398 -22.72 -13.35 -20.66
N LEU A 399 -22.11 -12.59 -19.75
CA LEU A 399 -20.82 -12.96 -19.15
C LEU A 399 -20.91 -14.19 -18.24
N GLU A 400 -22.00 -14.34 -17.46
CA GLU A 400 -22.25 -15.55 -16.68
C GLU A 400 -22.35 -16.81 -17.56
N ALA A 401 -23.04 -16.70 -18.70
CA ALA A 401 -23.20 -17.80 -19.63
C ALA A 401 -21.84 -18.23 -20.21
N LEU A 402 -21.02 -17.26 -20.64
CA LEU A 402 -19.67 -17.53 -21.15
C LEU A 402 -18.75 -18.18 -20.09
N ILE A 403 -18.91 -17.82 -18.82
CA ILE A 403 -18.19 -18.47 -17.71
C ILE A 403 -18.71 -19.90 -17.49
N ALA A 404 -20.03 -20.10 -17.50
CA ALA A 404 -20.65 -21.42 -17.34
C ALA A 404 -20.26 -22.39 -18.49
N GLU A 405 -20.06 -21.86 -19.70
CA GLU A 405 -19.59 -22.61 -20.88
C GLU A 405 -18.07 -22.85 -20.88
N GLY A 406 -17.34 -22.27 -19.91
CA GLY A 406 -15.89 -22.40 -19.80
C GLY A 406 -15.11 -21.56 -20.82
N LEU A 407 -15.75 -20.61 -21.49
CA LEU A 407 -15.12 -19.73 -22.50
C LEU A 407 -14.42 -18.53 -21.85
N VAL A 408 -14.91 -18.06 -20.71
CA VAL A 408 -14.33 -16.95 -19.95
C VAL A 408 -14.00 -17.40 -18.54
N SER A 409 -12.84 -17.01 -18.03
CA SER A 409 -12.48 -17.13 -16.62
C SER A 409 -12.60 -15.77 -15.92
N ALA A 410 -12.95 -15.80 -14.63
CA ALA A 410 -13.01 -14.61 -13.78
C ALA A 410 -12.01 -14.77 -12.61
N HIS A 411 -11.02 -13.90 -12.57
CA HIS A 411 -9.97 -13.90 -11.54
C HIS A 411 -10.21 -12.75 -10.56
N PRO A 412 -10.13 -12.97 -9.24
CA PRO A 412 -10.31 -11.91 -8.25
C PRO A 412 -9.25 -10.81 -8.45
N ILE A 413 -9.65 -9.54 -8.46
CA ILE A 413 -8.70 -8.42 -8.49
C ILE A 413 -8.17 -8.23 -7.07
N VAL A 414 -6.85 -8.32 -6.88
CA VAL A 414 -6.19 -8.12 -5.59
C VAL A 414 -6.44 -6.73 -5.05
N TYR A 415 -6.66 -6.64 -3.74
CA TYR A 415 -6.72 -5.39 -3.03
C TYR A 415 -5.31 -4.79 -2.85
N GLU A 416 -5.08 -3.64 -3.46
CA GLU A 416 -3.81 -2.89 -3.49
C GLU A 416 -3.72 -1.79 -2.44
N ASP A 417 -4.80 -1.52 -1.71
CA ASP A 417 -4.87 -0.41 -0.75
C ASP A 417 -4.76 -0.91 0.70
N PHE A 418 -5.17 -0.09 1.65
CA PHE A 418 -5.06 -0.33 3.09
C PHE A 418 -6.42 -0.36 3.76
N LEU A 419 -6.54 -1.10 4.86
CA LEU A 419 -7.78 -1.18 5.61
C LEU A 419 -8.28 0.23 6.03
N PRO A 420 -9.60 0.44 6.13
CA PRO A 420 -10.18 1.66 6.66
C PRO A 420 -9.69 1.97 8.07
N VAL A 421 -9.94 3.20 8.53
CA VAL A 421 -9.62 3.67 9.88
C VAL A 421 -10.27 2.83 10.98
N SER A 422 -11.34 2.08 10.66
CA SER A 422 -11.84 1.06 11.56
C SER A 422 -10.71 0.10 11.96
N ALA A 423 -9.79 -0.30 11.09
CA ALA A 423 -8.59 -1.07 11.41
C ALA A 423 -7.41 -0.26 12.00
N ALA A 424 -7.60 0.92 12.57
CA ALA A 424 -6.50 1.68 13.17
C ALA A 424 -5.90 1.08 14.46
N GLY A 425 -6.27 -0.15 14.84
CA GLY A 425 -5.82 -0.80 16.07
C GLY A 425 -4.30 -0.99 16.11
N ILE A 426 -3.65 -1.26 14.97
CA ILE A 426 -2.20 -1.38 14.84
C ILE A 426 -1.55 -0.02 15.07
N PHE A 427 -2.11 1.06 14.51
CA PHE A 427 -1.62 2.41 14.76
C PHE A 427 -1.72 2.79 16.24
N GLN A 428 -2.89 2.57 16.86
CA GLN A 428 -3.09 2.86 18.28
C GLN A 428 -2.17 2.03 19.18
N SER A 429 -2.07 0.72 18.93
CA SER A 429 -1.28 -0.19 19.76
C SER A 429 0.24 -0.03 19.57
N ASN A 430 0.72 0.28 18.37
CA ASN A 430 2.13 0.67 18.15
C ASN A 430 2.46 1.96 18.91
N LEU A 431 1.49 2.85 19.06
CA LEU A 431 1.62 4.13 19.76
C LEU A 431 1.18 4.08 21.23
N GLY A 432 0.76 2.91 21.75
CA GLY A 432 0.34 2.72 23.15
C GLY A 432 -0.88 3.55 23.59
N GLY A 433 -1.72 4.01 22.65
CA GLY A 433 -2.88 4.87 22.95
C GLY A 433 -4.20 4.12 23.10
N THR A 434 -5.09 4.61 23.97
CA THR A 434 -6.45 4.06 24.22
C THR A 434 -7.59 5.04 23.94
N GLU A 435 -7.31 6.27 23.46
CA GLU A 435 -8.33 7.31 23.30
C GLU A 435 -8.93 7.36 21.88
N ARG A 436 -10.27 7.43 21.79
CA ARG A 436 -11.03 7.69 20.56
C ARG A 436 -11.68 9.07 20.66
N ARG A 437 -11.58 9.89 19.61
CA ARG A 437 -12.31 11.16 19.45
C ARG A 437 -12.93 11.20 18.06
N HIS A 438 -14.18 11.64 17.95
CA HIS A 438 -14.89 11.71 16.67
C HIS A 438 -14.67 13.08 15.99
N TYR A 439 -14.22 13.08 14.74
CA TYR A 439 -14.13 14.24 13.84
C TYR A 439 -14.88 13.94 12.52
N ALA A 440 -15.34 14.98 11.81
CA ALA A 440 -16.14 14.88 10.58
C ALA A 440 -15.26 14.84 9.31
N ALA A 441 -15.42 13.83 8.47
CA ALA A 441 -14.43 13.43 7.45
C ALA A 441 -14.32 14.30 6.17
N SER A 442 -15.35 15.08 5.80
CA SER A 442 -15.39 15.72 4.45
C SER A 442 -14.54 16.98 4.32
N GLU A 443 -14.40 17.79 5.37
CA GLU A 443 -13.57 19.01 5.33
C GLU A 443 -12.07 18.67 5.37
N ASP A 444 -11.72 17.55 6.00
CA ASP A 444 -10.35 17.12 6.20
C ASP A 444 -9.70 16.57 4.92
N GLN A 445 -10.48 15.95 4.01
CA GLN A 445 -9.97 15.51 2.70
C GLN A 445 -9.57 16.70 1.83
N ALA A 446 -10.41 17.73 1.73
CA ALA A 446 -10.10 18.92 0.92
C ALA A 446 -8.83 19.63 1.42
N ALA A 447 -8.65 19.70 2.75
CA ALA A 447 -7.44 20.23 3.35
C ALA A 447 -6.20 19.37 3.01
N PHE A 448 -6.34 18.05 3.03
CA PHE A 448 -5.27 17.13 2.62
C PHE A 448 -4.90 17.27 1.14
N GLU A 449 -5.88 17.31 0.24
CA GLU A 449 -5.65 17.47 -1.20
C GLU A 449 -5.01 18.83 -1.53
N ALA A 450 -5.39 19.89 -0.81
CA ALA A 450 -4.73 21.19 -0.90
C ALA A 450 -3.26 21.11 -0.44
N ALA A 451 -2.98 20.38 0.65
CA ALA A 451 -1.61 20.14 1.12
C ALA A 451 -0.80 19.23 0.18
N LEU A 452 -1.45 18.28 -0.50
CA LEU A 452 -0.86 17.38 -1.50
C LEU A 452 -0.58 18.09 -2.84
N GLY A 453 -1.36 19.14 -3.12
CA GLY A 453 -1.35 19.88 -4.38
C GLY A 453 -2.02 19.15 -5.55
N ALA A 454 -2.85 18.14 -5.26
CA ALA A 454 -3.62 17.35 -6.22
C ALA A 454 -4.74 16.58 -5.50
N PRO A 455 -5.84 16.23 -6.18
CA PRO A 455 -6.83 15.29 -5.63
C PRO A 455 -6.21 13.90 -5.48
N VAL A 456 -6.75 13.10 -4.55
CA VAL A 456 -6.44 11.66 -4.48
C VAL A 456 -7.39 10.87 -5.39
N HIS A 457 -6.92 9.73 -5.92
CA HIS A 457 -7.81 8.81 -6.62
C HIS A 457 -8.74 8.09 -5.65
N ASP A 458 -10.00 7.89 -6.04
CA ASP A 458 -10.89 6.92 -5.40
C ASP A 458 -10.45 5.51 -5.78
N GLU A 459 -10.06 4.70 -4.80
CA GLU A 459 -9.56 3.35 -5.06
C GLU A 459 -10.61 2.46 -5.71
N ILE A 460 -11.89 2.62 -5.34
CA ILE A 460 -12.97 1.78 -5.85
C ILE A 460 -13.19 2.05 -7.34
N THR A 461 -13.11 3.31 -7.75
CA THR A 461 -13.21 3.67 -9.18
C THR A 461 -12.08 3.06 -9.99
N LEU A 462 -10.84 3.00 -9.47
CA LEU A 462 -9.73 2.33 -10.17
C LEU A 462 -10.00 0.83 -10.39
N TYR A 463 -10.62 0.15 -9.41
CA TYR A 463 -10.99 -1.26 -9.56
C TYR A 463 -12.20 -1.45 -10.50
N GLU A 464 -13.18 -0.55 -10.46
CA GLU A 464 -14.31 -0.53 -11.42
C GLU A 464 -13.79 -0.44 -12.86
N GLU A 465 -12.86 0.48 -13.11
CA GLU A 465 -12.23 0.65 -14.41
C GLU A 465 -11.39 -0.56 -14.82
N ALA A 466 -10.63 -1.16 -13.89
CA ALA A 466 -9.86 -2.38 -14.17
C ALA A 466 -10.75 -3.56 -14.58
N GLN A 467 -11.85 -3.77 -13.86
CA GLN A 467 -12.85 -4.76 -14.23
C GLN A 467 -13.45 -4.44 -15.62
N ALA A 468 -13.90 -3.21 -15.83
CA ALA A 468 -14.51 -2.79 -17.10
C ALA A 468 -13.57 -2.96 -18.30
N ARG A 469 -12.29 -2.60 -18.15
CA ARG A 469 -11.26 -2.82 -19.18
C ARG A 469 -11.13 -4.29 -19.54
N SER A 470 -11.11 -5.19 -18.55
CA SER A 470 -10.99 -6.63 -18.81
C SER A 470 -12.21 -7.21 -19.55
N ILE A 471 -13.42 -6.76 -19.19
CA ILE A 471 -14.65 -7.15 -19.90
C ILE A 471 -14.60 -6.65 -21.35
N ALA A 472 -14.20 -5.39 -21.56
CA ALA A 472 -14.06 -4.83 -22.90
C ALA A 472 -13.04 -5.58 -23.77
N GLN A 473 -11.93 -6.04 -23.18
CA GLN A 473 -10.93 -6.86 -23.87
C GLN A 473 -11.49 -8.22 -24.29
N VAL A 474 -12.22 -8.90 -23.40
CA VAL A 474 -12.89 -10.17 -23.73
C VAL A 474 -13.89 -9.97 -24.88
N ARG A 475 -14.72 -8.92 -24.81
CA ARG A 475 -15.70 -8.60 -25.87
C ARG A 475 -15.01 -8.31 -27.20
N ALA A 476 -13.97 -7.46 -27.19
CA ALA A 476 -13.22 -7.13 -28.39
C ALA A 476 -12.58 -8.38 -29.02
N ALA A 477 -12.03 -9.29 -28.22
CA ALA A 477 -11.45 -10.53 -28.72
C ALA A 477 -12.52 -11.48 -29.33
N LEU A 478 -13.74 -11.50 -28.78
CA LEU A 478 -14.86 -12.25 -29.35
C LEU A 478 -15.40 -11.61 -30.64
N CYS A 479 -15.42 -10.28 -30.74
CA CYS A 479 -15.97 -9.55 -31.91
C CYS A 479 -14.99 -9.35 -33.06
N ALA A 480 -13.69 -9.13 -32.80
CA ALA A 480 -12.68 -8.73 -33.79
C ALA A 480 -12.41 -9.76 -34.89
N GLN A 481 -13.02 -10.94 -34.82
CA GLN A 481 -12.89 -12.02 -35.82
C GLN A 481 -14.20 -12.32 -36.56
N VAL A 482 -15.27 -11.55 -36.33
CA VAL A 482 -16.50 -11.60 -37.13
C VAL A 482 -16.41 -10.66 -38.36
N CYS A 483 -15.48 -9.71 -38.37
CA CYS A 483 -15.31 -8.71 -39.45
C CYS A 483 -14.06 -8.89 -40.33
N ALA A 484 -13.30 -9.97 -40.16
CA ALA A 484 -12.15 -10.34 -40.98
C ALA A 484 -12.47 -11.61 -41.76
#